data_AF-A0A0R0KB87-F1
#
_entry.id   AF-A0A0R0KB87-F1
#
_cell.length_a   1.000
_cell.length_b   1.000
_cell.length_c   1.000
_cell.angle_alpha   90.00
_cell.angle_beta   90.00
_cell.angle_gamma   90.00
#
_symmetry.space_group_name_H-M   'P 1'
#
loop_
_entity.id
_entity.type
_entity.pdbx_description
1 polymer ?
#
loop_
_entity_poly.entity_id
_entity_poly.type
_entity_poly.pdbx_seq_one_letter_code
_entity_poly.pdbx_strand_id
1 'polypeptide(L)'
;MTPYKNFLIQGELPPNEDEARRLKWKANYYVILNGKLFKRGLTTSLLKCLNSQQANYVMRELQRGICGLHTGGCSLATKVV
;
A
#
# COMPACT_ATOMS: atom_id res chain seq x y z
N MET A 1 4.54 11.06 8.06
CA MET A 1 4.26 10.84 6.62
C MET A 1 5.25 9.80 6.10
N THR A 2 4.89 9.00 5.09
CA THR A 2 5.85 8.03 4.51
C THR A 2 6.82 8.74 3.56
N PRO A 3 8.10 8.32 3.50
CA PRO A 3 9.09 8.96 2.62
C PRO A 3 8.67 8.94 1.15
N TYR A 4 7.93 7.91 0.72
CA TYR A 4 7.36 7.82 -0.62
C TYR A 4 6.37 8.93 -0.94
N LYS A 5 5.52 9.31 0.02
CA LYS A 5 4.53 10.37 -0.19
C LYS A 5 5.22 11.73 -0.33
N ASN A 6 6.21 12.02 0.51
CA ASN A 6 6.99 13.26 0.40
C ASN A 6 7.75 13.32 -0.92
N PHE A 7 8.41 12.24 -1.32
CA PHE A 7 9.10 12.18 -2.61
C PHE A 7 8.14 12.40 -3.79
N LEU A 8 6.97 11.76 -3.81
CA LEU A 8 6.01 11.87 -4.92
C LEU A 8 5.26 13.21 -4.97
N ILE A 9 5.16 13.93 -3.85
CA ILE A 9 4.43 15.22 -3.79
C ILE A 9 5.39 16.42 -3.83
N GLN A 10 6.47 16.35 -3.05
CA GLN A 10 7.42 17.45 -2.84
C GLN A 10 8.75 17.25 -3.57
N GLY A 11 9.04 16.04 -4.08
CA GLY A 11 10.33 15.72 -4.69
C GLY A 11 11.46 15.54 -3.69
N GLU A 12 11.17 15.49 -2.39
CA GLU A 12 12.16 15.37 -1.32
C GLU A 12 12.83 13.99 -1.35
N LEU A 13 14.17 14.00 -1.30
CA LEU A 13 15.01 12.81 -1.25
C LEU A 13 15.84 12.81 0.05
N PRO A 14 16.13 11.63 0.62
CA PRO A 14 17.05 11.54 1.75
C PRO A 14 18.46 11.99 1.32
N PRO A 15 19.26 12.54 2.25
CA PRO A 15 20.61 13.01 1.95
C PRO A 15 21.57 11.86 1.59
N ASN A 16 21.27 10.65 2.03
CA ASN A 16 22.04 9.46 1.69
C ASN A 16 21.72 9.01 0.25
N GLU A 17 22.71 9.03 -0.63
CA GLU A 17 22.56 8.64 -2.03
C GLU A 17 22.02 7.22 -2.23
N ASP A 18 22.43 6.27 -1.39
CA ASP A 18 21.96 4.89 -1.45
C ASP A 18 20.49 4.77 -1.10
N GLU A 19 20.07 5.51 -0.07
CA GLU A 19 18.66 5.58 0.34
C GLU A 19 17.83 6.30 -0.72
N ALA A 20 18.34 7.38 -1.31
CA ALA A 20 17.67 8.14 -2.35
C ALA A 20 17.46 7.29 -3.60
N ARG A 21 18.48 6.53 -4.01
CA ARG A 21 18.39 5.58 -5.11
C ARG A 21 17.37 4.47 -4.84
N ARG A 22 17.41 3.86 -3.66
CA ARG A 22 16.44 2.83 -3.24
C ARG A 22 15.01 3.40 -3.20
N LEU A 23 14.84 4.62 -2.70
CA LEU A 23 13.56 5.30 -2.63
C LEU A 23 13.00 5.56 -4.03
N LYS A 24 13.79 6.12 -4.95
CA LYS A 24 13.40 6.33 -6.35
C LYS A 24 12.93 5.04 -7.01
N TRP A 25 13.72 3.97 -6.88
CA TRP A 25 13.38 2.68 -7.50
C TRP A 25 12.08 2.10 -6.95
N LYS A 26 11.88 2.15 -5.62
CA LYS A 26 10.64 1.69 -4.99
C LYS A 26 9.45 2.60 -5.27
N ALA A 27 9.65 3.92 -5.37
CA ALA A 27 8.59 4.90 -5.61
C ALA A 27 7.88 4.69 -6.95
N ASN A 28 8.56 4.14 -7.97
CA ASN A 28 7.94 3.78 -9.25
C ASN A 28 6.76 2.80 -9.12
N TYR A 29 6.70 2.03 -8.04
CA TYR A 29 5.59 1.12 -7.74
C TYR A 29 4.45 1.79 -6.98
N TYR A 30 4.50 3.10 -6.74
CA TYR A 30 3.47 3.83 -6.01
C TYR A 30 2.95 5.02 -6.81
N VAL A 31 1.69 5.37 -6.58
CA VAL A 31 1.02 6.52 -7.18
C VAL A 31 0.20 7.24 -6.12
N ILE A 32 0.05 8.55 -6.26
CA ILE A 32 -0.85 9.35 -5.43
C ILE A 32 -2.16 9.58 -6.19
N LEU A 33 -3.28 9.20 -5.59
CA LEU A 33 -4.61 9.51 -6.10
C LEU A 33 -5.45 10.11 -4.96
N ASN A 34 -6.06 11.28 -5.19
CA ASN A 34 -6.88 12.00 -4.21
C ASN A 34 -6.17 12.13 -2.84
N GLY A 35 -4.88 12.47 -2.86
CA GLY A 35 -4.04 12.66 -1.67
C GLY A 35 -3.66 11.38 -0.90
N LYS A 36 -4.06 10.20 -1.41
CA LYS A 36 -3.77 8.88 -0.82
C LYS A 36 -2.75 8.13 -1.65
N LEU A 37 -1.87 7.40 -0.97
CA LEU A 37 -0.82 6.59 -1.60
C LEU A 37 -1.37 5.20 -1.94
N PHE A 38 -1.20 4.80 -3.20
CA PHE A 38 -1.58 3.49 -3.71
C PHE A 38 -0.36 2.78 -4.29
N LYS A 39 -0.29 1.47 -4.09
CA LYS A 39 0.70 0.61 -4.75
C LYS A 39 0.13 0.16 -6.10
N ARG A 40 0.90 0.37 -7.15
CA ARG A 40 0.62 -0.07 -8.52
C ARG A 40 1.02 -1.54 -8.65
N GLY A 41 0.03 -2.42 -8.81
CA GLY A 41 0.25 -3.81 -9.22
C GLY A 41 0.49 -3.93 -10.73
N LEU A 42 1.08 -5.05 -11.16
CA LEU A 42 1.31 -5.32 -12.59
C LEU A 42 0.01 -5.68 -13.32
N THR A 43 -0.91 -6.37 -12.64
CA THR A 43 -2.17 -6.89 -13.20
C THR A 43 -3.38 -6.74 -12.27
N THR A 44 -3.20 -6.15 -11.09
CA THR A 44 -4.21 -6.11 -10.03
C THR A 44 -4.69 -4.69 -9.75
N SER A 45 -5.94 -4.59 -9.27
CA SER A 45 -6.56 -3.37 -8.78
C SER A 45 -5.65 -2.60 -7.82
N LEU A 46 -5.69 -1.27 -7.86
CA LEU A 46 -4.85 -0.40 -7.02
C LEU A 46 -5.01 -0.75 -5.53
N LEU A 47 -3.89 -1.08 -4.87
CA LEU A 47 -3.88 -1.39 -3.44
C LEU A 47 -3.65 -0.11 -2.64
N LYS A 48 -4.54 0.19 -1.69
CA LYS A 48 -4.42 1.37 -0.81
C LYS A 48 -3.52 1.06 0.38
N CYS A 49 -2.52 1.92 0.62
CA CYS A 49 -1.76 1.84 1.87
C CYS A 49 -2.62 2.30 3.05
N LEU A 50 -2.66 1.51 4.11
CA LEU A 50 -3.42 1.78 5.32
C LEU A 50 -2.46 2.03 6.49
N ASN A 51 -2.79 2.97 7.36
CA ASN A 51 -2.13 3.08 8.65
C ASN A 51 -2.63 1.96 9.60
N SER A 52 -1.97 1.77 10.75
CA SER A 52 -2.31 0.71 11.71
C SER A 52 -3.78 0.73 12.15
N GLN A 53 -4.34 1.91 12.40
CA GLN A 53 -5.74 2.06 12.80
C GLN A 53 -6.71 1.66 11.68
N GLN A 54 -6.44 2.09 10.44
CA GLN A 54 -7.21 1.74 9.26
C GLN A 54 -7.12 0.24 8.95
N ALA A 55 -5.93 -0.34 9.08
CA ALA A 55 -5.72 -1.78 8.91
C ALA A 55 -6.55 -2.55 9.94
N ASN A 56 -6.50 -2.16 11.22
CA ASN A 56 -7.31 -2.77 12.27
C ASN A 56 -8.81 -2.63 12.02
N TYR A 57 -9.26 -1.49 11.49
CA TYR A 57 -10.66 -1.31 11.10
C TYR A 57 -11.06 -2.27 9.97
N VAL A 58 -10.29 -2.32 8.88
CA VAL A 58 -10.57 -3.21 7.74
C VAL A 58 -10.56 -4.68 8.19
N MET A 59 -9.60 -5.08 9.03
CA MET A 59 -9.55 -6.44 9.57
C MET A 59 -10.80 -6.78 10.39
N ARG A 60 -11.29 -5.85 11.24
CA ARG A 60 -12.53 -6.05 12.00
C ARG A 60 -13.76 -6.13 11.09
N GLU A 61 -13.85 -5.27 10.08
CA GLU A 61 -14.96 -5.31 9.13
C GLU A 61 -14.94 -6.58 8.30
N LEU A 62 -13.76 -7.05 7.86
CA LEU A 62 -13.63 -8.34 7.16
C LEU A 62 -13.98 -9.53 8.05
N GLN A 63 -13.70 -9.44 9.35
CA GLN A 63 -14.10 -10.48 10.30
C GLN A 63 -15.62 -10.47 10.56
N ARG A 64 -16.25 -9.28 10.58
CA ARG A 64 -17.69 -9.13 10.84
C ARG A 64 -18.55 -9.33 9.59
N GLY A 65 -18.01 -8.96 8.44
CA GLY A 65 -18.67 -8.99 7.14
C GLY A 65 -18.01 -10.02 6.24
N ILE A 66 -18.76 -11.08 5.94
CA ILE A 66 -18.64 -11.89 4.72
C ILE A 66 -17.57 -13.00 4.80
N CYS A 67 -17.92 -14.07 5.52
CA CYS A 67 -17.75 -15.44 5.01
C CYS A 67 -18.87 -15.83 4.01
N GLY A 68 -19.58 -14.85 3.43
CA GLY A 68 -20.73 -15.09 2.55
C GLY A 68 -20.38 -15.43 1.10
N LEU A 69 -19.10 -15.40 0.72
CA LEU A 69 -18.68 -15.88 -0.59
C LEU A 69 -17.82 -17.12 -0.41
N HIS A 70 -18.51 -18.26 -0.45
CA HIS A 70 -18.03 -19.59 -0.82
C HIS A 70 -16.57 -19.58 -1.30
N THR A 71 -15.66 -19.78 -0.36
CA THR A 71 -14.23 -19.90 -0.61
C THR A 71 -14.01 -21.16 -1.44
N GLY A 72 -13.85 -21.02 -2.76
CA GLY A 72 -12.92 -21.90 -3.48
C GLY A 72 -11.57 -21.71 -2.80
N GLY A 73 -11.16 -22.72 -2.02
CA GLY A 73 -10.11 -22.62 -1.01
C GLY A 73 -8.77 -22.07 -1.52
N CYS A 74 -8.04 -21.46 -0.58
CA CYS A 74 -6.62 -21.08 -0.66
C CYS A 74 -6.27 -19.76 -1.37
N SER A 75 -6.45 -18.60 -0.70
CA SER A 75 -5.50 -17.47 -0.88
C SER A 75 -5.58 -16.37 0.20
N LEU A 76 -5.73 -16.69 1.50
CA LEU A 76 -5.68 -15.65 2.54
C LEU A 76 -4.25 -15.33 3.03
N ALA A 77 -3.25 -16.13 2.68
CA ALA A 77 -1.88 -15.99 3.20
C ALA A 77 -1.03 -14.88 2.54
N THR A 78 -1.55 -14.09 1.59
CA THR A 78 -0.71 -13.17 0.79
C THR A 78 -1.17 -11.70 0.83
N LYS A 79 -2.06 -11.31 1.75
CA LYS A 79 -2.61 -9.93 1.77
C LYS A 79 -2.21 -9.09 2.99
N VAL A 80 -1.00 -9.26 3.50
CA VAL A 80 -0.37 -8.29 4.40
C VAL A 80 1.08 -8.08 3.96
N VAL A 81 1.33 -6.96 3.26
CA VAL A 81 2.65 -6.37 3.00
C VAL A 81 2.59 -4.92 3.44
#